data_AF-A0A540V723-F1
#
_entry.id   AF-A0A540V723-F1
#
_cell.length_a   1.000
_cell.length_b   1.000
_cell.length_c   1.000
_cell.angle_alpha   90.00
_cell.angle_beta   90.00
_cell.angle_gamma   90.00
#
_symmetry.space_group_name_H-M   'P 1'
#
loop_
_entity.id
_entity.type
_entity.pdbx_description
1 polymer ?
#
loop_
_entity_poly.entity_id
_entity_poly.type
_entity_poly.pdbx_seq_one_letter_code
_entity_poly.pdbx_strand_id
1 'polypeptide(L)'
;GETLKKWMNTFTKGTLTSLLTGFLMTVLVQSSTATTILTVGFVSAGLISFVQSIGIIIGANIGSTSTGWLISLLGFKISLQAMSLPVIALGVLIQYMAPSDIKKYGGVFTGFGLLFLGIGFLQKGMENAQDWIRFESFDTDSVWSIFLLIGIGIVMTIIMQASSAAMAATLTALFAGAIDFGQAVFLVIGQNIGTTATAIVAS
;
A
#
# COMPACT_ATOMS: atom_id res chain seq x y z
N GLY A 1 31.22 3.09 -2.65
CA GLY A 1 30.88 4.02 -3.75
C GLY A 1 30.72 3.30 -5.07
N GLU A 2 31.81 2.73 -5.61
CA GLU A 2 31.83 2.14 -6.95
C GLU A 2 30.94 0.89 -7.10
N THR A 3 30.89 0.02 -6.10
CA THR A 3 30.03 -1.19 -6.13
C THR A 3 28.54 -0.82 -6.17
N LEU A 4 28.12 0.16 -5.37
CA LEU A 4 26.74 0.66 -5.34
C LEU A 4 26.36 1.29 -6.70
N LYS A 5 27.27 2.09 -7.26
CA LYS A 5 27.10 2.72 -8.59
C LYS A 5 27.02 1.67 -9.71
N LYS A 6 27.80 0.59 -9.62
CA LYS A 6 27.81 -0.52 -10.60
C LYS A 6 26.55 -1.38 -10.51
N TRP A 7 26.04 -1.63 -9.31
CA TRP A 7 24.75 -2.29 -9.08
C TRP A 7 23.63 -1.42 -9.64
N MET A 8 23.53 -0.16 -9.21
CA MET A 8 22.49 0.76 -9.68
C MET A 8 22.49 0.88 -11.20
N ASN A 9 23.64 1.11 -11.85
CA ASN A 9 23.72 1.15 -13.31
C ASN A 9 23.31 -0.16 -13.98
N THR A 10 23.50 -1.32 -13.34
CA THR A 10 23.07 -2.60 -13.92
C THR A 10 21.55 -2.77 -13.81
N PHE A 11 20.97 -2.40 -12.68
CA PHE A 11 19.52 -2.46 -12.45
C PHE A 11 18.75 -1.38 -13.19
N THR A 12 19.35 -0.24 -13.56
CA THR A 12 18.67 0.88 -14.24
C THR A 12 19.15 1.11 -15.69
N LYS A 13 19.86 0.14 -16.28
CA LYS A 13 20.47 0.25 -17.61
C LYS A 13 19.50 0.57 -18.77
N GLY A 14 18.21 0.27 -18.63
CA GLY A 14 17.18 0.57 -19.62
C GLY A 14 15.85 0.95 -18.98
N THR A 15 14.90 1.46 -19.78
CA THR A 15 13.60 1.96 -19.32
C THR A 15 12.78 0.90 -18.59
N LEU A 16 12.82 -0.35 -19.05
CA LEU A 16 12.11 -1.45 -18.39
C LEU A 16 12.77 -1.85 -17.06
N THR A 17 14.11 -1.86 -17.02
CA THR A 17 14.84 -2.25 -15.80
C THR A 17 14.77 -1.16 -14.74
N SER A 18 14.76 0.13 -15.11
CA SER A 18 14.49 1.23 -14.19
C SER A 18 13.08 1.19 -13.61
N LEU A 19 12.07 0.88 -14.44
CA LEU A 19 10.69 0.65 -13.98
C LEU A 19 10.62 -0.52 -12.98
N LEU A 20 11.17 -1.68 -13.34
CA LEU A 20 11.18 -2.84 -12.43
C LEU A 20 11.94 -2.56 -11.14
N THR A 21 13.02 -1.79 -11.20
CA THR A 21 13.76 -1.36 -10.01
C THR A 21 12.89 -0.51 -9.11
N GLY A 22 12.18 0.49 -9.65
CA GLY A 22 11.24 1.31 -8.88
C GLY A 22 10.10 0.50 -8.28
N PHE A 23 9.53 -0.42 -9.06
CA PHE A 23 8.49 -1.33 -8.60
C PHE A 23 8.97 -2.17 -7.41
N LEU A 24 10.11 -2.86 -7.55
CA LEU A 24 10.67 -3.71 -6.51
C LEU A 24 11.07 -2.90 -5.27
N MET A 25 11.68 -1.73 -5.46
CA MET A 25 12.03 -0.86 -4.33
C MET A 25 10.79 -0.44 -3.55
N THR A 26 9.72 0.00 -4.22
CA THR A 26 8.48 0.35 -3.52
C THR A 26 7.79 -0.86 -2.91
N VAL A 27 7.80 -2.03 -3.54
CA VAL A 27 7.25 -3.25 -2.92
C VAL A 27 7.99 -3.62 -1.64
N LEU A 28 9.33 -3.49 -1.63
CA LEU A 28 10.16 -3.81 -0.48
C LEU A 28 10.08 -2.75 0.63
N VAL A 29 10.10 -1.46 0.26
CA VAL A 29 10.08 -0.33 1.19
C VAL A 29 8.63 0.02 1.61
N GLN A 30 7.63 -0.44 0.86
CA GLN A 30 6.20 -0.14 1.02
C GLN A 30 5.85 1.36 0.99
N SER A 31 6.75 2.20 0.48
CA SER A 31 6.55 3.65 0.39
C SER A 31 7.11 4.19 -0.92
N SER A 32 6.22 4.60 -1.83
CA SER A 32 6.61 5.26 -3.08
C SER A 32 7.21 6.64 -2.85
N THR A 33 6.79 7.35 -1.80
CA THR A 33 7.39 8.64 -1.40
C THR A 33 8.85 8.46 -1.01
N ALA A 34 9.16 7.46 -0.18
CA ALA A 34 10.53 7.14 0.19
C ALA A 34 11.36 6.71 -1.04
N THR A 35 10.82 5.86 -1.91
CA THR A 35 11.48 5.48 -3.17
C THR A 35 11.77 6.69 -4.05
N THR A 36 10.84 7.65 -4.14
CA THR A 36 11.01 8.87 -4.93
C THR A 36 12.09 9.78 -4.35
N ILE A 37 12.09 10.02 -3.04
CA ILE A 37 13.12 10.84 -2.35
C ILE A 37 14.51 10.22 -2.54
N LEU A 38 14.64 8.90 -2.37
CA LEU A 38 15.90 8.18 -2.61
C LEU A 38 16.36 8.31 -4.06
N THR A 39 15.43 8.21 -5.00
CA THR A 39 15.72 8.36 -6.43
C THR A 39 16.24 9.76 -6.75
N VAL A 40 15.62 10.81 -6.20
CA VAL A 40 16.10 12.19 -6.35
C VAL A 40 17.50 12.34 -5.75
N GLY A 41 17.75 11.79 -4.56
CA GLY A 41 19.07 11.78 -3.93
C GLY A 41 20.14 11.08 -4.79
N PHE A 42 19.78 10.00 -5.47
CA PHE A 42 20.68 9.29 -6.39
C PHE A 42 20.98 10.08 -7.67
N VAL A 43 20.02 10.86 -8.18
CA VAL A 43 20.25 11.79 -9.29
C VAL A 43 21.20 12.91 -8.86
N SER A 44 20.96 13.52 -7.69
CA SER A 44 21.81 14.59 -7.15
C SER A 44 23.24 14.14 -6.88
N ALA A 45 23.44 12.86 -6.50
CA ALA A 45 24.75 12.26 -6.31
C ALA A 45 25.43 11.79 -7.62
N GLY A 46 24.79 11.97 -8.79
CA GLY A 46 25.32 11.53 -10.09
C GLY A 46 25.46 10.00 -10.21
N LEU A 47 24.63 9.25 -9.47
CA LEU A 47 24.62 7.79 -9.48
C LEU A 47 23.69 7.22 -10.57
N ILE A 48 22.61 7.94 -10.90
CA ILE A 48 21.67 7.64 -11.99
C ILE A 48 21.35 8.90 -12.80
N SER A 49 20.95 8.74 -14.05
CA SER A 49 20.52 9.84 -14.90
C SER A 49 19.08 10.28 -14.60
N PHE A 50 18.74 11.50 -15.00
CA PHE A 50 17.37 12.01 -14.92
C PHE A 50 16.37 11.09 -15.66
N VAL A 51 16.73 10.60 -16.85
CA VAL A 51 15.88 9.68 -17.62
C VAL A 51 15.64 8.37 -16.86
N GLN A 52 16.66 7.83 -16.19
CA GLN A 52 16.51 6.63 -15.36
C GLN A 52 15.59 6.88 -14.16
N SER A 53 15.67 8.06 -13.54
CA SER A 53 14.82 8.43 -12.41
C SER A 53 13.33 8.44 -12.76
N ILE A 54 12.97 8.89 -13.97
CA ILE A 54 11.58 8.87 -14.43
C ILE A 54 11.05 7.43 -14.46
N GLY A 55 11.83 6.50 -14.99
CA GLY A 55 11.46 5.09 -15.02
C GLY A 55 11.26 4.52 -13.61
N ILE A 56 12.17 4.83 -12.67
CA ILE A 56 12.06 4.41 -11.27
C ILE A 56 10.81 4.98 -10.61
N ILE A 57 10.49 6.26 -10.82
CA ILE A 57 9.31 6.91 -10.24
C ILE A 57 8.01 6.29 -10.80
N ILE A 58 7.95 6.03 -12.11
CA ILE A 58 6.81 5.34 -12.72
C ILE A 58 6.66 3.93 -12.11
N GLY A 59 7.76 3.20 -12.01
CA GLY A 59 7.80 1.88 -11.37
C GLY A 59 7.34 1.92 -9.92
N ALA A 60 7.78 2.93 -9.17
CA ALA A 60 7.43 3.12 -7.77
C ALA A 60 5.91 3.31 -7.58
N ASN A 61 5.26 4.07 -8.47
CA ASN A 61 3.81 4.26 -8.42
C ASN A 61 3.04 2.98 -8.75
N ILE A 62 3.53 2.18 -9.71
CA ILE A 62 2.97 0.84 -9.98
C ILE A 62 3.17 -0.06 -8.76
N GLY A 63 4.33 0.01 -8.11
CA GLY A 63 4.66 -0.76 -6.91
C GLY A 63 3.69 -0.52 -5.76
N SER A 64 3.22 0.72 -5.56
CA SER A 64 2.23 1.03 -4.51
C SER A 64 0.90 0.29 -4.67
N THR A 65 0.56 -0.16 -5.90
CA THR A 65 -0.65 -0.95 -6.14
C THR A 65 -0.53 -2.39 -5.65
N SER A 66 0.69 -2.88 -5.39
CA SER A 66 0.94 -4.27 -4.96
C SER A 66 0.22 -4.64 -3.66
N THR A 67 0.05 -3.69 -2.74
CA THR A 67 -0.67 -3.92 -1.48
C THR A 67 -2.15 -4.25 -1.73
N GLY A 68 -2.79 -3.55 -2.67
CA GLY A 68 -4.18 -3.83 -3.04
C GLY A 68 -4.35 -5.21 -3.65
N TRP A 69 -3.42 -5.61 -4.53
CA TRP A 69 -3.39 -6.96 -5.09
C TRP A 69 -3.18 -8.04 -4.02
N LEU A 70 -2.26 -7.79 -3.09
CA LEU A 70 -1.99 -8.68 -1.97
C LEU A 70 -3.23 -8.87 -1.10
N ILE A 71 -3.93 -7.79 -0.78
CA ILE A 71 -5.15 -7.82 0.02
C ILE A 71 -6.31 -8.51 -0.75
N SER A 72 -6.53 -8.14 -2.01
CA SER A 72 -7.58 -8.70 -2.85
C SER A 72 -7.41 -10.21 -3.11
N LEU A 73 -6.17 -10.66 -3.37
CA LEU A 73 -5.89 -12.06 -3.68
C LEU A 73 -5.77 -12.94 -2.43
N LEU A 74 -5.08 -12.47 -1.39
CA LEU A 74 -4.75 -13.28 -0.21
C LEU A 74 -5.68 -13.00 0.98
N GLY A 75 -6.10 -11.75 1.19
CA GLY A 75 -6.83 -11.33 2.38
C GLY A 75 -8.27 -11.81 2.47
N PHE A 76 -8.97 -11.97 1.33
CA PHE A 76 -10.41 -12.25 1.33
C PHE A 76 -10.80 -13.64 0.80
N LYS A 77 -9.90 -14.37 0.13
CA LYS A 77 -10.20 -15.71 -0.40
C LYS A 77 -9.93 -16.85 0.57
N ILE A 78 -9.26 -16.59 1.67
CA ILE A 78 -8.93 -17.59 2.69
C ILE A 78 -9.69 -17.20 3.95
N SER A 79 -10.15 -18.16 4.75
CA SER A 79 -10.70 -17.99 6.10
C SER A 79 -9.60 -17.51 7.08
N LEU A 80 -8.96 -16.41 6.70
CA LEU A 80 -7.68 -15.96 7.17
C LEU A 80 -7.81 -15.15 8.46
N GLN A 81 -9.02 -14.67 8.82
CA GLN A 81 -9.25 -14.17 10.18
C GLN A 81 -8.99 -15.29 11.21
N ALA A 82 -9.48 -16.52 10.95
CA ALA A 82 -9.24 -17.67 11.84
C ALA A 82 -7.78 -18.15 11.81
N MET A 83 -7.09 -17.98 10.67
CA MET A 83 -5.68 -18.33 10.53
C MET A 83 -4.71 -17.23 10.95
N SER A 84 -5.17 -16.00 11.18
CA SER A 84 -4.33 -14.85 11.53
C SER A 84 -3.55 -15.08 12.83
N LEU A 85 -4.23 -15.50 13.90
CA LEU A 85 -3.59 -15.81 15.19
C LEU A 85 -2.56 -16.95 15.08
N PRO A 86 -2.87 -18.11 14.47
CA PRO A 86 -1.88 -19.15 14.21
C PRO A 86 -0.67 -18.68 13.40
N VAL A 87 -0.86 -17.86 12.36
CA VAL A 87 0.23 -17.32 11.53
C VAL A 87 1.09 -16.34 12.33
N ILE A 88 0.50 -15.47 13.14
CA ILE A 88 1.24 -14.59 14.08
C ILE A 88 2.05 -15.44 15.04
N ALA A 89 1.43 -16.45 15.67
CA ALA A 89 2.09 -17.31 16.64
C ALA A 89 3.29 -18.03 16.02
N LEU A 90 3.11 -18.63 14.83
CA LEU A 90 4.21 -19.26 14.09
C LEU A 90 5.30 -18.25 13.72
N GLY A 91 4.93 -17.05 13.25
CA GLY A 91 5.87 -16.00 12.90
C GLY A 91 6.73 -15.56 14.10
N VAL A 92 6.11 -15.34 15.25
CA VAL A 92 6.79 -14.96 16.50
C VAL A 92 7.68 -16.10 16.98
N LEU A 93 7.21 -17.36 16.94
CA LEU A 93 8.02 -18.52 17.30
C LEU A 93 9.26 -18.63 16.41
N ILE A 94 9.12 -18.46 15.09
CA ILE A 94 10.26 -18.47 14.17
C ILE A 94 11.22 -17.30 14.48
N GLN A 95 10.68 -16.10 14.73
CA GLN A 95 11.49 -14.91 14.98
C GLN A 95 12.34 -15.02 16.24
N TYR A 96 11.82 -15.62 17.30
CA TYR A 96 12.52 -15.72 18.60
C TYR A 96 13.25 -17.05 18.81
N MET A 97 12.72 -18.17 18.30
CA MET A 97 13.21 -19.52 18.61
C MET A 97 13.96 -20.21 17.46
N ALA A 98 13.84 -19.73 16.21
CA ALA A 98 14.53 -20.38 15.07
C ALA A 98 16.02 -20.02 14.97
N PRO A 99 16.83 -20.79 14.21
CA PRO A 99 18.22 -20.45 13.88
C PRO A 99 18.35 -19.10 13.15
N SER A 100 19.52 -18.46 13.27
CA SER A 100 19.80 -17.11 12.74
C SER A 100 19.43 -16.92 11.27
N ASP A 101 19.56 -17.96 10.46
CA ASP A 101 19.30 -17.89 9.03
C ASP A 101 17.81 -17.75 8.69
N ILE A 102 16.94 -18.22 9.59
CA ILE A 102 15.49 -18.31 9.38
C ILE A 102 14.72 -17.24 10.17
N LYS A 103 15.31 -16.67 11.23
CA LYS A 103 14.68 -15.63 12.08
C LYS A 103 14.08 -14.48 11.29
N LYS A 104 14.73 -14.07 10.20
CA LYS A 104 14.28 -12.99 9.30
C LYS A 104 12.91 -13.27 8.65
N TYR A 105 12.59 -14.53 8.39
CA TYR A 105 11.28 -14.91 7.84
C TYR A 105 10.17 -14.89 8.89
N GLY A 106 10.50 -15.05 10.19
CA GLY A 106 9.53 -14.95 11.27
C GLY A 106 8.86 -13.58 11.34
N GLY A 107 9.62 -12.51 11.14
CA GLY A 107 9.06 -11.14 11.04
C GLY A 107 8.10 -10.97 9.85
N VAL A 108 8.37 -11.65 8.73
CA VAL A 108 7.48 -11.64 7.55
C VAL A 108 6.14 -12.31 7.90
N PHE A 109 6.15 -13.53 8.46
CA PHE A 109 4.93 -14.22 8.87
C PHE A 109 4.14 -13.44 9.92
N THR A 110 4.83 -12.86 10.91
CA THR A 110 4.21 -12.02 11.94
C THR A 110 3.52 -10.80 11.32
N GLY A 111 4.20 -10.09 10.41
CA GLY A 111 3.65 -8.95 9.69
C GLY A 111 2.42 -9.31 8.85
N PHE A 112 2.48 -10.41 8.11
CA PHE A 112 1.32 -10.92 7.36
C PHE A 112 0.15 -11.26 8.29
N GLY A 113 0.41 -11.99 9.37
CA GLY A 113 -0.63 -12.34 10.34
C GLY A 113 -1.28 -11.11 10.98
N LEU A 114 -0.49 -10.10 11.35
CA LEU A 114 -0.97 -8.82 11.87
C LEU A 114 -1.79 -8.05 10.83
N LEU A 115 -1.39 -8.06 9.55
CA LEU A 115 -2.14 -7.44 8.46
C LEU A 115 -3.54 -8.07 8.35
N PHE A 116 -3.64 -9.40 8.35
CA PHE A 116 -4.94 -10.09 8.27
C PHE A 116 -5.82 -9.87 9.50
N LEU A 117 -5.22 -9.86 10.70
CA LEU A 117 -5.91 -9.51 11.93
C LEU A 117 -6.46 -8.07 11.88
N GLY A 118 -5.66 -7.13 11.36
CA GLY A 118 -6.07 -5.75 11.11
C GLY A 118 -7.25 -5.64 10.14
N ILE A 119 -7.23 -6.40 9.03
CA ILE A 119 -8.37 -6.48 8.10
C ILE A 119 -9.62 -6.97 8.82
N GLY A 120 -9.52 -8.00 9.67
CA GLY A 120 -10.65 -8.49 10.46
C GLY A 120 -11.24 -7.41 11.38
N PHE A 121 -10.40 -6.61 12.03
CA PHE A 121 -10.87 -5.46 12.80
C PHE A 121 -11.51 -4.38 11.95
N LEU A 122 -10.97 -4.10 10.76
CA LEU A 122 -11.56 -3.15 9.82
C LEU A 122 -12.94 -3.63 9.34
N GLN A 123 -13.12 -4.92 9.04
CA GLN A 123 -14.42 -5.50 8.65
C GLN A 123 -15.45 -5.30 9.76
N LYS A 124 -15.12 -5.69 10.98
CA LYS A 124 -16.01 -5.53 12.15
C LYS A 124 -16.30 -4.05 12.43
N GLY A 125 -15.32 -3.17 12.24
CA GLY A 125 -15.51 -1.72 12.33
C GLY A 125 -16.52 -1.21 11.29
N MET A 126 -16.43 -1.70 10.05
CA MET A 126 -17.33 -1.32 8.96
C MET A 126 -18.75 -1.82 9.16
N GLU A 127 -18.96 -3.02 9.69
CA GLU A 127 -20.29 -3.51 10.09
C GLU A 127 -20.98 -2.54 11.07
N ASN A 128 -20.23 -2.03 12.06
CA ASN A 128 -20.77 -1.03 13.01
C ASN A 128 -20.90 0.37 12.38
N ALA A 129 -20.09 0.69 11.37
CA ALA A 129 -20.11 1.99 10.71
C ALA A 129 -21.31 2.16 9.76
N GLN A 130 -21.87 1.06 9.21
CA GLN A 130 -23.08 1.09 8.39
C GLN A 130 -24.30 1.69 9.13
N ASP A 131 -24.32 1.60 10.46
CA ASP A 131 -25.37 2.22 11.28
C ASP A 131 -25.29 3.76 11.30
N TRP A 132 -24.10 4.33 11.10
CA TRP A 132 -23.82 5.78 11.18
C TRP A 132 -23.67 6.42 9.80
N ILE A 133 -23.09 5.69 8.85
CA ILE A 133 -22.83 6.14 7.48
C ILE A 133 -23.50 5.15 6.54
N ARG A 134 -24.73 5.46 6.12
CA ARG A 134 -25.47 4.69 5.12
C ARG A 134 -24.91 4.97 3.74
N PHE A 135 -23.88 4.24 3.36
CA PHE A 135 -23.28 4.35 2.03
C PHE A 135 -24.27 4.03 0.90
N GLU A 136 -25.38 3.34 1.19
CA GLU A 136 -26.47 3.11 0.22
C GLU A 136 -27.14 4.41 -0.26
N SER A 137 -26.95 5.54 0.45
CA SER A 137 -27.48 6.84 0.04
C SER A 137 -26.60 7.59 -0.95
N PHE A 138 -25.35 7.16 -1.17
CA PHE A 138 -24.45 7.78 -2.13
C PHE A 138 -24.56 7.10 -3.49
N ASP A 139 -25.54 7.54 -4.28
CA ASP A 139 -25.71 7.09 -5.65
C ASP A 139 -24.50 7.54 -6.51
N THR A 140 -23.90 6.60 -7.25
CA THR A 140 -22.71 6.84 -8.07
C THR A 140 -22.98 7.69 -9.32
N ASP A 141 -24.25 7.90 -9.67
CA ASP A 141 -24.65 8.69 -10.83
C ASP A 141 -24.74 10.20 -10.52
N SER A 142 -24.78 10.57 -9.23
CA SER A 142 -24.83 11.97 -8.81
C SER A 142 -23.43 12.59 -8.74
N VAL A 143 -23.22 13.66 -9.50
CA VAL A 143 -21.98 14.45 -9.48
C VAL A 143 -21.60 14.87 -8.06
N TRP A 144 -22.59 15.20 -7.21
CA TRP A 144 -22.33 15.60 -5.83
C TRP A 144 -21.80 14.45 -4.97
N SER A 145 -22.36 13.24 -5.11
CA SER A 145 -21.90 12.04 -4.42
C SER A 145 -20.47 11.68 -4.83
N ILE A 146 -20.12 11.84 -6.11
CA ILE A 146 -18.75 11.61 -6.61
C ILE A 146 -17.75 12.52 -5.89
N PHE A 147 -18.03 13.83 -5.80
CA PHE A 147 -17.16 14.78 -5.11
C PHE A 147 -17.04 14.47 -3.61
N LEU A 148 -18.14 14.07 -2.97
CA LEU A 148 -18.12 13.66 -1.56
C LEU A 148 -17.26 12.41 -1.33
N LEU A 149 -17.41 11.37 -2.17
CA LEU A 149 -16.61 10.15 -2.07
C LEU A 149 -15.12 10.41 -2.29
N ILE A 150 -14.77 11.25 -3.27
CA ILE A 150 -13.39 11.72 -3.47
C ILE A 150 -12.90 12.48 -2.22
N GLY A 151 -13.72 13.38 -1.67
CA GLY A 151 -13.40 14.12 -0.45
C GLY A 151 -13.15 13.21 0.76
N ILE A 152 -14.00 12.20 0.95
CA ILE A 152 -13.82 11.17 1.99
C ILE A 152 -12.50 10.43 1.77
N GLY A 153 -12.18 10.04 0.53
CA GLY A 153 -10.91 9.38 0.21
C GLY A 153 -9.68 10.23 0.54
N ILE A 154 -9.74 11.54 0.28
CA ILE A 154 -8.69 12.51 0.65
C ILE A 154 -8.53 12.55 2.17
N VAL A 155 -9.62 12.74 2.90
CA VAL A 155 -9.62 12.83 4.37
C VAL A 155 -9.11 11.53 5.00
N MET A 156 -9.56 10.37 4.51
CA MET A 156 -9.06 9.08 4.97
C MET A 156 -7.54 8.98 4.82
N THR A 157 -7.00 9.41 3.69
CA THR A 157 -5.55 9.35 3.45
C THR A 157 -4.77 10.32 4.33
N ILE A 158 -5.30 11.52 4.56
CA ILE A 158 -4.69 12.50 5.46
C ILE A 158 -4.68 11.99 6.90
N ILE A 159 -5.78 11.40 7.38
CA ILE A 159 -5.86 10.86 8.74
C ILE A 159 -4.92 9.66 8.89
N MET A 160 -4.94 8.74 7.92
CA MET A 160 -4.17 7.50 8.00
C MET A 160 -2.69 7.69 7.68
N GLN A 161 -2.29 8.80 7.04
CA GLN A 161 -0.92 9.13 6.60
C GLN A 161 -0.25 8.08 5.70
N ALA A 162 -0.95 6.99 5.36
CA ALA A 162 -0.48 5.86 4.58
C ALA A 162 -1.54 5.48 3.55
N SER A 163 -1.20 5.61 2.26
CA SER A 163 -2.10 5.27 1.15
C SER A 163 -2.42 3.78 1.06
N SER A 164 -1.47 2.92 1.44
CA SER A 164 -1.67 1.47 1.52
C SER A 164 -2.71 1.11 2.58
N ALA A 165 -2.72 1.80 3.72
CA ALA A 165 -3.70 1.60 4.77
C ALA A 165 -5.09 2.11 4.35
N ALA A 166 -5.16 3.26 3.68
CA ALA A 166 -6.41 3.80 3.14
C ALA A 166 -7.02 2.86 2.07
N MET A 167 -6.19 2.33 1.15
CA MET A 167 -6.60 1.34 0.17
C MET A 167 -7.08 0.03 0.82
N ALA A 168 -6.40 -0.42 1.87
CA ALA A 168 -6.82 -1.60 2.64
C ALA A 168 -8.20 -1.42 3.25
N ALA A 169 -8.49 -0.26 3.83
CA ALA A 169 -9.80 0.08 4.37
C ALA A 169 -10.88 0.08 3.28
N THR A 170 -10.63 0.72 2.12
CA THR A 170 -11.58 0.74 0.99
C THR A 170 -11.88 -0.66 0.46
N LEU A 171 -10.84 -1.47 0.23
CA LEU A 171 -11.04 -2.86 -0.21
C LEU A 171 -11.82 -3.67 0.83
N THR A 172 -11.51 -3.47 2.11
CA THR A 172 -12.22 -4.15 3.19
C THR A 172 -13.69 -3.77 3.22
N ALA A 173 -14.02 -2.49 3.08
CA ALA A 173 -15.40 -2.01 3.00
C ALA A 173 -16.13 -2.59 1.77
N LEU A 174 -15.46 -2.65 0.61
CA LEU A 174 -16.02 -3.22 -0.61
C LEU A 174 -16.37 -4.71 -0.44
N PHE A 175 -15.44 -5.50 0.11
CA PHE A 175 -15.65 -6.94 0.30
C PHE A 175 -16.58 -7.27 1.47
N ALA A 176 -16.73 -6.38 2.45
CA ALA A 176 -17.75 -6.48 3.49
C ALA A 176 -19.16 -6.12 2.97
N GLY A 177 -19.27 -5.62 1.72
CA GLY A 177 -20.54 -5.15 1.15
C GLY A 177 -20.99 -3.79 1.69
N ALA A 178 -20.13 -3.08 2.41
CA ALA A 178 -20.43 -1.76 2.96
C ALA A 178 -20.40 -0.65 1.90
N ILE A 179 -19.65 -0.85 0.81
CA ILE A 179 -19.62 0.05 -0.35
C ILE A 179 -19.66 -0.76 -1.64
N ASP A 180 -20.16 -0.16 -2.73
CA ASP A 180 -20.09 -0.76 -4.06
C ASP A 180 -18.74 -0.49 -4.75
N PHE A 181 -18.54 -1.15 -5.90
CA PHE A 181 -17.30 -1.01 -6.67
C PHE A 181 -17.07 0.43 -7.18
N GLY A 182 -18.11 1.11 -7.65
CA GLY A 182 -18.02 2.50 -8.11
C GLY A 182 -17.63 3.44 -6.97
N GLN A 183 -18.23 3.28 -5.80
CA GLN A 183 -17.87 4.00 -4.59
C GLN A 183 -16.41 3.75 -4.20
N ALA A 184 -15.95 2.51 -4.26
CA ALA A 184 -14.54 2.16 -4.03
C ALA A 184 -13.61 2.85 -5.03
N VAL A 185 -13.97 2.94 -6.32
CA VAL A 185 -13.18 3.67 -7.33
C VAL A 185 -13.04 5.15 -6.97
N PHE A 186 -14.12 5.82 -6.61
CA PHE A 186 -14.09 7.25 -6.25
C PHE A 186 -13.30 7.52 -4.97
N LEU A 187 -13.41 6.63 -3.98
CA LEU A 187 -12.59 6.69 -2.76
C LEU A 187 -11.11 6.54 -3.11
N VAL A 188 -10.72 5.58 -3.95
CA VAL A 188 -9.32 5.37 -4.36
C VAL A 188 -8.76 6.57 -5.13
N ILE A 189 -9.57 7.21 -5.97
CA ILE A 189 -9.19 8.47 -6.64
C ILE A 189 -8.89 9.55 -5.61
N GLY A 190 -9.78 9.75 -4.64
CA GLY A 190 -9.57 10.67 -3.53
C GLY A 190 -8.32 10.34 -2.72
N GLN A 191 -8.08 9.05 -2.46
CA GLN A 191 -6.92 8.61 -1.69
C GLN A 191 -5.59 8.93 -2.39
N ASN A 192 -5.53 8.73 -3.70
CA ASN A 192 -4.36 9.12 -4.50
C ASN A 192 -4.13 10.63 -4.46
N ILE A 193 -5.18 11.45 -4.53
CA ILE A 193 -5.06 12.92 -4.37
C ILE A 193 -4.58 13.27 -2.95
N GLY A 194 -5.08 12.58 -1.93
CA GLY A 194 -4.70 12.80 -0.53
C GLY A 194 -3.21 12.56 -0.25
N THR A 195 -2.54 11.67 -0.99
CA THR A 195 -1.10 11.44 -0.83
C THR A 195 -0.24 12.66 -1.14
N THR A 196 -0.70 13.52 -2.04
CA THR A 196 -0.05 14.81 -2.31
C THR A 196 -0.18 15.77 -1.14
N ALA A 197 -1.33 15.76 -0.43
CA ALA A 197 -1.55 16.60 0.74
C ALA A 197 -0.68 16.16 1.92
N THR A 198 -0.54 14.85 2.17
CA THR A 198 0.37 14.34 3.22
C THR A 198 1.83 14.66 2.92
N ALA A 199 2.26 14.64 1.65
CA ALA A 199 3.59 15.09 1.26
C ALA A 199 3.82 16.57 1.61
N ILE A 200 2.84 17.45 1.37
CA ILE A 200 2.94 18.88 1.71
C ILE A 200 2.99 19.08 3.24
N VAL A 201 2.18 18.36 4.00
CA VAL A 201 2.15 18.48 5.48
C VAL A 201 3.42 17.96 6.13
N ALA A 202 4.09 16.97 5.51
CA ALA A 202 5.34 16.40 6.00
C ALA A 202 6.61 17.13 5.54
N SER A 203 6.49 18.07 4.58
CA SER A 203 7.59 18.89 4.05
C SER A 203 7.78 20.17 4.88
#